data_AF-A0A1X0RTB1-F1
#
_entry.id   AF-A0A1X0RTB1-F1
#
_cell.length_a   1.000
_cell.length_b   1.000
_cell.length_c   1.000
_cell.angle_alpha   90.00
_cell.angle_beta   90.00
_cell.angle_gamma   90.00
#
_symmetry.space_group_name_H-M   'P 1'
#
loop_
_entity.id
_entity.type
_entity.pdbx_description
1 polymer ?
#
loop_
_entity_poly.entity_id
_entity_poly.type
_entity_poly.pdbx_seq_one_letter_code
_entity_poly.pdbx_strand_id
1 'polypeptide(L)'
;KKSLLILSLVIGLSTAFDNACNNNVVAYWGQNSFGAANSQDKSGWQKPLSFYCDDDSIDVFPISFLTTFFGPGNSPEINLANTCNSVDNSTFAGTALADCTSMASDIKYCQSKGKLVTLSLGGATGSVGFQSEDQANAFAETIWNIFLGGSSSTRPFGDAILDGIDLDIEGGGSNYYVPFLQKLSSYFDDSKKYYITAAPQCVFPDANLQNTLNAFPFDAVYVQFYNNPCGLQYFDSNQWNFGVWDDWARHSSPNPKVKVYIGAPASPSAAGSGYVGPDTLLKIAATTKESFPSFGGVMFWDASQAYANNNLAATIKNGLSSGKSCGQSFNLSVCTAPPYVAGTSYSRGSTVSYNGYTWIAKWYASSPPSSNPYSDWIPIKACMPNTNGAETSLPNMIPVSSISKSASSSIQSITSSRSVMAPTASSSATRSVSNTALPPAATGSPSTPSICSGVPEWSPTIAYTGGNMVYYQDAVWKAKWWSQNDIPGGVAGVWEKADACGQSRTLSARSIIEGII
;
A
#
# COMPACT_ATOMS: atom_id res chain seq x y z
N LYS A 1 -40.63 -45.92 -19.87
CA LYS A 1 -40.61 -44.65 -19.11
C LYS A 1 -39.14 -44.29 -18.87
N LYS A 2 -38.61 -43.29 -19.61
CA LYS A 2 -37.23 -42.83 -19.48
C LYS A 2 -37.13 -42.01 -18.19
N SER A 3 -36.23 -42.40 -17.30
CA SER A 3 -35.95 -41.67 -16.05
C SER A 3 -35.09 -40.45 -16.40
N LEU A 4 -35.63 -39.26 -16.16
CA LEU A 4 -34.95 -37.98 -16.37
C LEU A 4 -34.11 -37.72 -15.12
N LEU A 5 -32.78 -37.88 -15.20
CA LEU A 5 -31.86 -37.38 -14.18
C LEU A 5 -31.82 -35.85 -14.29
N ILE A 6 -32.39 -35.16 -13.31
CA ILE A 6 -32.19 -33.73 -13.13
C ILE A 6 -30.82 -33.56 -12.47
N LEU A 7 -29.83 -33.18 -13.27
CA LEU A 7 -28.54 -32.73 -12.77
C LEU A 7 -28.75 -31.34 -12.17
N SER A 8 -28.92 -31.27 -10.85
CA SER A 8 -28.90 -30.00 -10.12
C SER A 8 -27.51 -29.40 -10.24
N LEU A 9 -27.37 -28.45 -11.16
CA LEU A 9 -26.21 -27.56 -11.23
C LEU A 9 -26.19 -26.76 -9.93
N VAL A 10 -25.33 -27.13 -8.99
CA VAL A 10 -24.99 -26.26 -7.87
C VAL A 10 -24.20 -25.11 -8.49
N ILE A 11 -24.91 -24.04 -8.85
CA ILE A 11 -24.30 -22.76 -9.15
C ILE A 11 -23.60 -22.39 -7.83
N GLY A 12 -22.27 -22.50 -7.80
CA GLY A 12 -21.48 -22.03 -6.69
C GLY A 12 -21.84 -20.56 -6.49
N LEU A 13 -22.45 -20.25 -5.35
CA LEU A 13 -22.57 -18.88 -4.90
C LEU A 13 -21.12 -18.39 -4.78
N SER A 14 -20.70 -17.46 -5.65
CA SER A 14 -19.51 -16.65 -5.38
C SER A 14 -19.71 -16.11 -3.97
N THR A 15 -18.88 -16.57 -3.03
CA THR A 15 -18.97 -16.06 -1.66
C THR A 15 -18.45 -14.64 -1.74
N ALA A 16 -19.36 -13.68 -1.59
CA ALA A 16 -18.99 -12.27 -1.50
C ALA A 16 -17.86 -12.08 -0.48
N PHE A 17 -16.97 -11.12 -0.76
CA PHE A 17 -15.89 -10.75 0.14
C PHE A 17 -16.41 -10.56 1.57
N ASP A 18 -15.69 -11.14 2.54
CA ASP A 18 -15.94 -10.95 3.95
C ASP A 18 -14.62 -10.63 4.66
N ASN A 19 -14.49 -9.39 5.14
CA ASN A 19 -13.30 -8.93 5.85
C ASN A 19 -13.07 -9.68 7.18
N ALA A 20 -14.08 -10.40 7.70
CA ALA A 20 -13.91 -11.24 8.87
C ALA A 20 -13.21 -12.57 8.55
N CYS A 21 -13.06 -12.93 7.27
CA CYS A 21 -12.33 -14.10 6.81
C CYS A 21 -10.80 -13.92 6.92
N ASN A 22 -10.10 -15.06 6.97
CA ASN A 22 -8.64 -15.15 7.04
C ASN A 22 -8.04 -15.90 5.83
N ASN A 23 -8.74 -15.90 4.71
CA ASN A 23 -8.34 -16.48 3.43
C ASN A 23 -8.63 -15.53 2.26
N ASN A 24 -8.73 -14.22 2.54
CA ASN A 24 -8.96 -13.24 1.50
C ASN A 24 -7.69 -13.04 0.66
N VAL A 25 -7.86 -12.75 -0.62
CA VAL A 25 -6.79 -12.37 -1.53
C VAL A 25 -7.11 -11.01 -2.11
N VAL A 26 -6.15 -10.12 -1.99
CA VAL A 26 -6.19 -8.76 -2.56
C VAL A 26 -5.20 -8.72 -3.72
N ALA A 27 -5.54 -8.09 -4.82
CA ALA A 27 -4.58 -7.82 -5.89
C ALA A 27 -4.76 -6.41 -6.41
N TYR A 28 -3.69 -5.61 -6.32
CA TYR A 28 -3.66 -4.29 -6.95
C TYR A 28 -3.89 -4.45 -8.45
N TRP A 29 -4.67 -3.55 -9.05
CA TRP A 29 -4.95 -3.58 -10.48
C TRP A 29 -4.94 -2.15 -11.01
N GLY A 30 -4.26 -1.91 -12.13
CA GLY A 30 -4.24 -0.61 -12.78
C GLY A 30 -2.88 -0.26 -13.35
N GLN A 31 -1.77 -0.57 -12.67
CA GLN A 31 -0.43 -0.17 -13.14
C GLN A 31 0.22 -1.12 -14.17
N ASN A 32 -0.36 -2.29 -14.44
CA ASN A 32 0.19 -3.27 -15.37
C ASN A 32 1.69 -3.53 -15.15
N SER A 33 2.07 -3.87 -13.91
CA SER A 33 3.49 -4.11 -13.59
C SER A 33 4.10 -5.25 -14.41
N PHE A 34 3.30 -6.21 -14.90
CA PHE A 34 3.75 -7.18 -15.88
C PHE A 34 4.19 -6.50 -17.19
N GLY A 35 3.38 -5.62 -17.76
CA GLY A 35 3.71 -4.89 -18.98
C GLY A 35 4.86 -3.91 -18.81
N ALA A 36 4.99 -3.30 -17.63
CA ALA A 36 6.15 -2.48 -17.27
C ALA A 36 7.46 -3.29 -17.29
N ALA A 37 7.43 -4.53 -16.80
CA ALA A 37 8.57 -5.45 -16.84
C ALA A 37 8.76 -6.13 -18.21
N ASN A 38 7.70 -6.27 -19.00
CA ASN A 38 7.66 -7.03 -20.25
C ASN A 38 7.01 -6.21 -21.39
N SER A 39 7.63 -5.08 -21.73
CA SER A 39 7.06 -4.11 -22.69
C SER A 39 6.81 -4.67 -24.09
N GLN A 40 7.51 -5.74 -24.49
CA GLN A 40 7.35 -6.38 -25.80
C GLN A 40 6.24 -7.45 -25.80
N ASP A 41 5.88 -7.99 -24.63
CA ASP A 41 4.84 -9.02 -24.51
C ASP A 41 3.47 -8.39 -24.21
N LYS A 42 2.91 -7.72 -25.22
CA LYS A 42 1.57 -7.12 -25.14
C LYS A 42 0.47 -8.14 -24.88
N SER A 43 0.71 -9.42 -25.17
CA SER A 43 -0.28 -10.47 -24.94
C SER A 43 -0.48 -10.74 -23.44
N GLY A 44 0.57 -10.59 -22.63
CA GLY A 44 0.54 -10.73 -21.17
C GLY A 44 0.21 -9.44 -20.41
N TRP A 45 0.12 -8.29 -21.08
CA TRP A 45 -0.28 -7.04 -20.43
C TRP A 45 -1.64 -7.15 -19.74
N GLN A 46 -1.79 -6.34 -18.68
CA GLN A 46 -2.99 -6.22 -17.86
C GLN A 46 -4.26 -6.18 -18.71
N LYS A 47 -5.22 -7.03 -18.31
CA LYS A 47 -6.54 -7.15 -18.94
C LYS A 47 -7.55 -6.18 -18.29
N PRO A 48 -8.71 -5.97 -18.93
CA PRO A 48 -9.81 -5.26 -18.29
C PRO A 48 -10.12 -5.82 -16.90
N LEU A 49 -10.62 -5.00 -15.99
CA LEU A 49 -10.82 -5.40 -14.59
C LEU A 49 -11.81 -6.59 -14.51
N SER A 50 -12.85 -6.59 -15.34
CA SER A 50 -13.85 -7.67 -15.42
C SER A 50 -13.25 -9.05 -15.71
N PHE A 51 -12.14 -9.12 -16.44
CA PHE A 51 -11.43 -10.36 -16.74
C PHE A 51 -10.97 -11.07 -15.45
N TYR A 52 -10.42 -10.30 -14.50
CA TYR A 52 -9.93 -10.86 -13.23
C TYR A 52 -11.07 -11.18 -12.27
N CYS A 53 -12.22 -10.52 -12.41
CA CYS A 53 -13.38 -10.72 -11.55
C CYS A 53 -14.20 -11.97 -11.88
N ASP A 54 -13.98 -12.56 -13.06
CA ASP A 54 -14.52 -13.88 -13.40
C ASP A 54 -13.83 -15.03 -12.65
N ASP A 55 -12.67 -14.76 -12.06
CA ASP A 55 -11.96 -15.69 -11.18
C ASP A 55 -12.36 -15.47 -9.71
N ASP A 56 -12.67 -16.56 -9.01
CA ASP A 56 -12.95 -16.57 -7.56
C ASP A 56 -11.69 -16.46 -6.69
N SER A 57 -10.50 -16.38 -7.30
CA SER A 57 -9.23 -16.33 -6.61
C SER A 57 -8.93 -15.03 -5.88
N ILE A 58 -9.39 -13.89 -6.40
CA ILE A 58 -9.16 -12.55 -5.84
C ILE A 58 -10.48 -12.01 -5.31
N ASP A 59 -10.50 -11.50 -4.07
CA ASP A 59 -11.71 -10.97 -3.43
C ASP A 59 -11.77 -9.43 -3.47
N VAL A 60 -10.61 -8.77 -3.52
CA VAL A 60 -10.48 -7.32 -3.44
C VAL A 60 -9.54 -6.78 -4.52
N PHE A 61 -9.97 -5.72 -5.20
CA PHE A 61 -9.20 -4.99 -6.21
C PHE A 61 -9.06 -3.51 -5.82
N PRO A 62 -7.94 -3.11 -5.21
CA PRO A 62 -7.54 -1.71 -5.16
C PRO A 62 -7.20 -1.24 -6.59
N ILE A 63 -7.94 -0.26 -7.10
CA ILE A 63 -7.71 0.38 -8.38
C ILE A 63 -6.54 1.36 -8.22
N SER A 64 -5.47 1.09 -8.95
CA SER A 64 -4.14 1.64 -8.73
C SER A 64 -3.64 2.41 -9.95
N PHE A 65 -3.62 3.75 -9.93
CA PHE A 65 -3.82 4.62 -8.77
C PHE A 65 -4.48 5.94 -9.12
N LEU A 66 -5.04 6.59 -8.09
CA LEU A 66 -5.05 8.05 -8.02
C LEU A 66 -3.66 8.52 -7.61
N THR A 67 -2.89 8.96 -8.60
CA THR A 67 -1.46 9.28 -8.47
C THR A 67 -1.20 10.71 -8.03
N THR A 68 -2.12 11.63 -8.29
CA THR A 68 -1.94 13.07 -8.00
C THR A 68 -3.15 13.58 -7.24
N PHE A 69 -2.95 14.21 -6.07
CA PHE A 69 -4.07 14.80 -5.31
C PHE A 69 -4.51 16.14 -5.88
N PHE A 70 -3.54 16.96 -6.31
CA PHE A 70 -3.78 18.34 -6.74
C PHE A 70 -3.10 18.63 -8.09
N GLY A 71 -3.72 18.19 -9.17
CA GLY A 71 -3.32 18.47 -10.55
C GLY A 71 -3.89 19.78 -11.10
N PRO A 72 -3.85 19.99 -12.42
CA PRO A 72 -4.48 21.13 -13.09
C PRO A 72 -5.95 21.29 -12.71
N GLY A 73 -6.35 22.53 -12.42
CA GLY A 73 -7.70 22.84 -11.95
C GLY A 73 -7.97 22.39 -10.51
N ASN A 74 -6.94 22.06 -9.73
CA ASN A 74 -7.05 21.48 -8.37
C ASN A 74 -7.84 20.16 -8.37
N SER A 75 -7.74 19.41 -9.47
CA SER A 75 -8.41 18.12 -9.67
C SER A 75 -7.41 16.98 -9.46
N PRO A 76 -7.83 15.83 -8.91
CA PRO A 76 -6.96 14.67 -8.85
C PRO A 76 -6.66 14.11 -10.23
N GLU A 77 -5.61 13.31 -10.33
CA GLU A 77 -5.25 12.58 -11.55
C GLU A 77 -5.19 11.09 -11.27
N ILE A 78 -5.63 10.29 -12.23
CA ILE A 78 -5.55 8.84 -12.21
C ILE A 78 -4.67 8.36 -13.35
N ASN A 79 -3.90 7.31 -13.07
CA ASN A 79 -3.17 6.57 -14.08
C ASN A 79 -3.44 5.08 -13.86
N LEU A 80 -3.98 4.42 -14.89
CA LEU A 80 -4.28 2.97 -14.90
C LEU A 80 -3.57 2.31 -16.09
N ALA A 81 -2.32 2.74 -16.32
CA ALA A 81 -1.43 2.25 -17.37
C ALA A 81 -2.15 2.15 -18.73
N ASN A 82 -2.04 1.00 -19.39
CA ASN A 82 -2.64 0.74 -20.70
C ASN A 82 -4.18 0.68 -20.70
N THR A 83 -4.84 0.86 -19.55
CA THR A 83 -6.31 0.77 -19.46
C THR A 83 -6.95 2.14 -19.55
N CYS A 84 -6.47 3.10 -18.77
CA CYS A 84 -6.93 4.48 -18.83
C CYS A 84 -5.94 5.45 -18.19
N ASN A 85 -5.54 6.50 -18.91
CA ASN A 85 -4.64 7.52 -18.38
C ASN A 85 -4.79 8.85 -19.15
N SER A 86 -4.19 9.93 -18.65
CA SER A 86 -4.34 11.28 -19.23
C SER A 86 -3.63 11.50 -20.56
N VAL A 87 -2.77 10.58 -20.99
CA VAL A 87 -2.05 10.62 -22.27
C VAL A 87 -2.85 9.93 -23.36
N ASP A 88 -3.39 8.75 -23.06
CA ASP A 88 -4.06 7.89 -24.03
C ASP A 88 -5.58 8.09 -24.10
N ASN A 89 -6.17 8.76 -23.10
CA ASN A 89 -7.61 9.00 -23.00
C ASN A 89 -7.93 10.50 -22.92
N SER A 90 -9.17 10.85 -23.27
CA SER A 90 -9.69 12.19 -23.03
C SER A 90 -9.69 12.52 -21.54
N THR A 91 -9.49 13.79 -21.21
CA THR A 91 -9.61 14.29 -19.83
C THR A 91 -10.81 15.20 -19.67
N PHE A 92 -11.27 15.40 -18.43
CA PHE A 92 -12.28 16.41 -18.13
C PHE A 92 -11.73 17.81 -18.36
N ALA A 93 -12.56 18.70 -18.92
CA ALA A 93 -12.16 20.05 -19.30
C ALA A 93 -11.51 20.82 -18.13
N GLY A 94 -10.33 21.40 -18.37
CA GLY A 94 -9.58 22.17 -17.37
C GLY A 94 -8.80 21.33 -16.36
N THR A 95 -8.75 20.00 -16.53
CA THR A 95 -8.08 19.05 -15.63
C THR A 95 -7.18 18.09 -16.41
N ALA A 96 -6.36 17.34 -15.68
CA ALA A 96 -5.68 16.14 -16.20
C ALA A 96 -6.35 14.84 -15.71
N LEU A 97 -7.56 14.91 -15.16
CA LEU A 97 -8.32 13.73 -14.75
C LEU A 97 -8.81 12.98 -15.99
N ALA A 98 -8.31 11.76 -16.20
CA ALA A 98 -8.73 10.91 -17.31
C ALA A 98 -10.21 10.52 -17.19
N ASP A 99 -10.92 10.56 -18.32
CA ASP A 99 -12.27 10.02 -18.47
C ASP A 99 -12.17 8.52 -18.77
N CYS A 100 -12.41 7.72 -17.74
CA CYS A 100 -12.38 6.27 -17.76
C CYS A 100 -13.79 5.68 -17.67
N THR A 101 -14.81 6.37 -18.20
CA THR A 101 -16.22 5.97 -18.07
C THR A 101 -16.49 4.55 -18.58
N SER A 102 -15.68 4.06 -19.54
CA SER A 102 -15.73 2.67 -20.01
C SER A 102 -15.57 1.63 -18.89
N MET A 103 -14.83 1.96 -17.83
CA MET A 103 -14.62 1.07 -16.67
C MET A 103 -15.83 0.94 -15.75
N ALA A 104 -16.85 1.78 -15.88
CA ALA A 104 -18.04 1.73 -15.03
C ALA A 104 -18.68 0.33 -15.04
N SER A 105 -18.74 -0.27 -16.23
CA SER A 105 -19.31 -1.60 -16.44
C SER A 105 -18.48 -2.71 -15.79
N ASP A 106 -17.15 -2.65 -15.89
CA ASP A 106 -16.24 -3.59 -15.25
C ASP A 106 -16.34 -3.53 -13.72
N ILE A 107 -16.32 -2.33 -13.14
CA ILE A 107 -16.43 -2.14 -11.68
C ILE A 107 -17.72 -2.75 -11.16
N LYS A 108 -18.86 -2.41 -11.80
CA LYS A 108 -20.18 -2.95 -11.42
C LYS A 108 -20.25 -4.46 -11.61
N TYR A 109 -19.60 -4.99 -12.65
CA TYR A 109 -19.52 -6.42 -12.88
C TYR A 109 -18.79 -7.12 -11.72
N CYS A 110 -17.63 -6.62 -11.31
CA CYS A 110 -16.88 -7.15 -10.17
C CYS A 110 -17.68 -7.09 -8.87
N GLN A 111 -18.35 -5.96 -8.61
CA GLN A 111 -19.24 -5.82 -7.46
C GLN A 111 -20.40 -6.83 -7.50
N SER A 112 -20.98 -7.08 -8.68
CA SER A 112 -22.03 -8.10 -8.87
C SER A 112 -21.54 -9.53 -8.63
N LYS A 113 -20.23 -9.77 -8.75
CA LYS A 113 -19.56 -11.02 -8.40
C LYS A 113 -19.18 -11.09 -6.92
N GLY A 114 -19.55 -10.09 -6.12
CA GLY A 114 -19.23 -10.02 -4.69
C GLY A 114 -17.80 -9.60 -4.39
N LYS A 115 -17.07 -9.04 -5.38
CA LYS A 115 -15.72 -8.51 -5.19
C LYS A 115 -15.79 -7.10 -4.59
N LEU A 116 -14.83 -6.77 -3.74
CA LEU A 116 -14.63 -5.40 -3.27
C LEU A 116 -13.74 -4.63 -4.25
N VAL A 117 -14.15 -3.43 -4.67
CA VAL A 117 -13.36 -2.58 -5.58
C VAL A 117 -13.15 -1.22 -4.94
N THR A 118 -11.94 -0.93 -4.47
CA THR A 118 -11.58 0.34 -3.81
C THR A 118 -10.72 1.22 -4.71
N LEU A 119 -10.63 2.51 -4.42
CA LEU A 119 -9.64 3.39 -5.05
C LEU A 119 -8.36 3.41 -4.22
N SER A 120 -7.21 3.08 -4.80
CA SER A 120 -5.92 3.25 -4.12
C SER A 120 -5.31 4.62 -4.43
N LEU A 121 -4.97 5.36 -3.38
CA LEU A 121 -4.43 6.71 -3.40
C LEU A 121 -2.92 6.64 -3.14
N GLY A 122 -2.11 7.19 -4.05
CA GLY A 122 -0.66 7.23 -3.91
C GLY A 122 0.08 6.37 -4.92
N GLY A 123 0.81 5.36 -4.42
CA GLY A 123 1.81 4.58 -5.14
C GLY A 123 3.20 5.25 -5.17
N ALA A 124 4.22 4.47 -5.52
CA ALA A 124 5.64 4.85 -5.48
C ALA A 124 6.01 6.17 -6.19
N THR A 125 5.27 6.57 -7.23
CA THR A 125 5.51 7.82 -7.98
C THR A 125 4.46 8.90 -7.72
N GLY A 126 3.61 8.72 -6.70
CA GLY A 126 2.49 9.60 -6.43
C GLY A 126 2.91 11.01 -5.98
N SER A 127 2.28 12.03 -6.55
CA SER A 127 2.34 13.41 -6.04
C SER A 127 1.18 13.62 -5.07
N VAL A 128 1.39 13.20 -3.83
CA VAL A 128 0.37 13.14 -2.78
C VAL A 128 0.79 13.89 -1.51
N GLY A 129 -0.13 13.98 -0.56
CA GLY A 129 0.07 14.65 0.73
C GLY A 129 -0.72 15.95 0.84
N PHE A 130 -0.82 16.47 2.06
CA PHE A 130 -1.63 17.63 2.40
C PHE A 130 -0.80 18.68 3.14
N GLN A 131 -1.11 19.95 2.91
CA GLN A 131 -0.44 21.10 3.54
C GLN A 131 -1.26 21.68 4.71
N SER A 132 -2.56 21.41 4.75
CA SER A 132 -3.45 21.85 5.82
C SER A 132 -4.63 20.92 6.01
N GLU A 133 -5.29 21.04 7.16
CA GLU A 133 -6.55 20.35 7.44
C GLU A 133 -7.66 20.76 6.47
N ASP A 134 -7.77 22.04 6.11
CA ASP A 134 -8.76 22.52 5.13
C ASP A 134 -8.55 21.86 3.75
N GLN A 135 -7.30 21.71 3.32
CA GLN A 135 -6.98 21.04 2.06
C GLN A 135 -7.35 19.55 2.11
N ALA A 136 -7.07 18.88 3.23
CA ALA A 136 -7.46 17.49 3.47
C ALA A 136 -8.99 17.33 3.45
N ASN A 137 -9.72 18.23 4.10
CA ASN A 137 -11.18 18.22 4.14
C ASN A 137 -11.81 18.46 2.76
N ALA A 138 -11.30 19.43 2.00
CA ALA A 138 -11.76 19.70 0.63
C ALA A 138 -11.47 18.54 -0.32
N PHE A 139 -10.33 17.85 -0.14
CA PHE A 139 -10.00 16.68 -0.92
C PHE A 139 -10.91 15.48 -0.57
N ALA A 140 -11.27 15.30 0.70
CA ALA A 140 -12.24 14.28 1.10
C ALA A 140 -13.60 14.47 0.40
N GLU A 141 -14.09 15.72 0.31
CA GLU A 141 -15.31 16.03 -0.45
C GLU A 141 -15.15 15.73 -1.95
N THR A 142 -13.99 16.04 -2.52
CA THR A 142 -13.67 15.70 -3.91
C THR A 142 -13.75 14.19 -4.15
N ILE A 143 -13.08 13.38 -3.31
CA ILE A 143 -13.10 11.91 -3.42
C ILE A 143 -14.52 11.36 -3.28
N TRP A 144 -15.29 11.87 -2.32
CA TRP A 144 -16.68 11.49 -2.13
C TRP A 144 -17.52 11.72 -3.39
N ASN A 145 -17.40 12.91 -3.98
CA ASN A 145 -18.25 13.34 -5.09
C ASN A 145 -17.91 12.71 -6.44
N ILE A 146 -16.63 12.40 -6.70
CA ILE A 146 -16.22 11.91 -8.03
C ILE A 146 -16.02 10.40 -8.10
N PHE A 147 -15.78 9.71 -6.97
CA PHE A 147 -15.51 8.25 -6.94
C PHE A 147 -16.49 7.44 -6.09
N LEU A 148 -17.03 8.02 -5.01
CA LEU A 148 -17.89 7.33 -4.05
C LEU A 148 -19.35 7.78 -4.23
N GLY A 149 -20.12 7.83 -3.12
CA GLY A 149 -21.57 8.02 -3.13
C GLY A 149 -22.04 9.45 -3.39
N GLY A 150 -21.14 10.42 -3.51
CA GLY A 150 -21.50 11.79 -3.88
C GLY A 150 -21.80 11.93 -5.37
N SER A 151 -21.97 13.18 -5.83
CA SER A 151 -22.33 13.48 -7.21
C SER A 151 -21.43 14.55 -7.81
N SER A 152 -21.04 14.34 -9.07
CA SER A 152 -20.27 15.30 -9.86
C SER A 152 -20.54 15.07 -11.35
N SER A 153 -20.33 16.10 -12.17
CA SER A 153 -20.27 15.95 -13.64
C SER A 153 -18.92 15.41 -14.12
N THR A 154 -17.91 15.34 -13.25
CA THR A 154 -16.54 14.90 -13.56
C THR A 154 -16.19 13.56 -12.90
N ARG A 155 -17.07 12.57 -13.05
CA ARG A 155 -16.84 11.23 -12.51
C ARG A 155 -16.02 10.38 -13.49
N PRO A 156 -14.75 10.04 -13.18
CA PRO A 156 -13.89 9.32 -14.11
C PRO A 156 -14.35 7.89 -14.37
N PHE A 157 -15.12 7.28 -13.48
CA PHE A 157 -15.70 5.95 -13.68
C PHE A 157 -17.20 6.01 -13.96
N GLY A 158 -17.68 7.11 -14.55
CA GLY A 158 -19.09 7.32 -14.85
C GLY A 158 -19.97 7.16 -13.61
N ASP A 159 -20.99 6.30 -13.71
CA ASP A 159 -21.98 6.05 -12.67
C ASP A 159 -21.62 4.87 -11.74
N ALA A 160 -20.38 4.35 -11.80
CA ALA A 160 -19.89 3.40 -10.82
C ALA A 160 -19.56 4.11 -9.49
N ILE A 161 -19.87 3.42 -8.38
CA ILE A 161 -19.60 3.86 -7.02
C ILE A 161 -18.66 2.83 -6.39
N LEU A 162 -17.43 3.24 -6.08
CA LEU A 162 -16.44 2.33 -5.49
C LEU A 162 -16.83 1.92 -4.07
N ASP A 163 -16.23 0.84 -3.57
CA ASP A 163 -16.49 0.26 -2.26
C ASP A 163 -15.65 0.88 -1.14
N GLY A 164 -14.90 1.94 -1.43
CA GLY A 164 -14.09 2.65 -0.47
C GLY A 164 -12.73 3.05 -1.02
N ILE A 165 -11.77 3.24 -0.13
CA ILE A 165 -10.42 3.72 -0.47
C ILE A 165 -9.33 2.87 0.19
N ASP A 166 -8.16 2.93 -0.42
CA ASP A 166 -6.91 2.38 0.06
C ASP A 166 -5.85 3.49 0.09
N LEU A 167 -5.12 3.61 1.20
CA LEU A 167 -4.00 4.54 1.34
C LEU A 167 -2.67 3.81 1.10
N ASP A 168 -2.13 3.92 -0.11
CA ASP A 168 -0.81 3.43 -0.48
C ASP A 168 0.18 4.60 -0.55
N ILE A 169 0.49 5.17 0.62
CA ILE A 169 1.25 6.42 0.74
C ILE A 169 2.73 6.11 0.94
N GLU A 170 3.49 6.20 -0.15
CA GLU A 170 4.92 5.93 -0.18
C GLU A 170 5.80 7.20 -0.10
N GLY A 171 5.17 8.39 -0.17
CA GLY A 171 5.83 9.69 -0.10
C GLY A 171 4.85 10.84 0.17
N GLY A 172 5.30 12.10 0.04
CA GLY A 172 4.44 13.28 0.21
C GLY A 172 4.23 13.76 1.66
N GLY A 173 4.79 13.05 2.64
CA GLY A 173 4.68 13.36 4.07
C GLY A 173 3.50 12.65 4.74
N SER A 174 3.42 12.71 6.08
CA SER A 174 2.46 11.96 6.90
C SER A 174 1.32 12.81 7.46
N ASN A 175 1.25 14.09 7.09
CA ASN A 175 0.36 15.05 7.72
C ASN A 175 -1.08 14.97 7.17
N TYR A 176 -2.05 15.27 8.05
CA TYR A 176 -3.47 15.49 7.75
C TYR A 176 -4.26 14.34 7.09
N TYR A 177 -3.71 13.12 7.00
CA TYR A 177 -4.50 11.96 6.57
C TYR A 177 -5.63 11.62 7.54
N VAL A 178 -5.44 11.84 8.86
CA VAL A 178 -6.51 11.64 9.85
C VAL A 178 -7.73 12.53 9.59
N PRO A 179 -7.61 13.88 9.49
CA PRO A 179 -8.77 14.71 9.17
C PRO A 179 -9.35 14.40 7.78
N PHE A 180 -8.53 14.10 6.77
CA PHE A 180 -9.03 13.61 5.47
C PHE A 180 -9.96 12.39 5.63
N LEU A 181 -9.51 11.35 6.36
CA LEU A 181 -10.30 10.13 6.56
C LEU A 181 -11.54 10.36 7.44
N GLN A 182 -11.44 11.19 8.48
CA GLN A 182 -12.57 11.56 9.33
C GLN A 182 -13.64 12.29 8.52
N LYS A 183 -13.23 13.27 7.70
CA LYS A 183 -14.13 14.01 6.83
C LYS A 183 -14.75 13.11 5.77
N LEU A 184 -13.97 12.25 5.12
CA LEU A 184 -14.47 11.29 4.13
C LEU A 184 -15.52 10.36 4.75
N SER A 185 -15.20 9.79 5.91
CA SER A 185 -16.09 8.86 6.62
C SER A 185 -17.38 9.52 7.10
N SER A 186 -17.38 10.83 7.35
CA SER A 186 -18.58 11.57 7.71
C SER A 186 -19.64 11.62 6.59
N TYR A 187 -19.25 11.30 5.36
CA TYR A 187 -20.17 11.20 4.22
C TYR A 187 -20.74 9.80 4.00
N PHE A 188 -20.18 8.76 4.65
CA PHE A 188 -20.67 7.40 4.46
C PHE A 188 -22.07 7.25 5.07
N ASP A 189 -22.96 6.62 4.31
CA ASP A 189 -24.33 6.33 4.71
C ASP A 189 -24.58 4.82 4.79
N ASP A 190 -25.75 4.43 5.27
CA ASP A 190 -26.13 3.02 5.43
C ASP A 190 -26.55 2.35 4.11
N SER A 191 -26.52 3.06 2.97
CA SER A 191 -26.92 2.50 1.68
C SER A 191 -25.90 1.47 1.17
N LYS A 192 -24.64 1.62 1.59
CA LYS A 192 -23.52 0.77 1.19
C LYS A 192 -22.43 0.81 2.26
N LYS A 193 -21.83 -0.34 2.53
CA LYS A 193 -20.61 -0.39 3.35
C LYS A 193 -19.41 0.09 2.53
N TYR A 194 -18.73 1.13 3.03
CA TYR A 194 -17.44 1.58 2.51
C TYR A 194 -16.30 1.04 3.38
N TYR A 195 -15.19 0.69 2.74
CA TYR A 195 -14.01 0.14 3.38
C TYR A 195 -12.85 1.14 3.30
N ILE A 196 -12.14 1.32 4.42
CA ILE A 196 -10.92 2.14 4.45
C ILE A 196 -9.75 1.23 4.78
N THR A 197 -8.82 1.13 3.83
CA THR A 197 -7.64 0.26 3.90
C THR A 197 -6.36 1.07 3.69
N ALA A 198 -5.21 0.46 3.97
CA ALA A 198 -3.91 1.10 3.78
C ALA A 198 -2.82 0.06 3.47
N ALA A 199 -1.76 0.45 2.78
CA ALA A 199 -0.64 -0.41 2.43
C ALA A 199 0.70 0.11 2.98
N PRO A 200 0.91 0.07 4.32
CA PRO A 200 2.20 0.43 4.90
C PRO A 200 3.30 -0.54 4.46
N GLN A 201 4.56 -0.09 4.51
CA GLN A 201 5.70 -0.98 4.37
C GLN A 201 5.84 -1.90 5.60
N CYS A 202 6.54 -3.03 5.49
CA CYS A 202 6.71 -3.93 6.64
C CYS A 202 7.54 -3.34 7.78
N VAL A 203 8.38 -2.33 7.50
CA VAL A 203 9.17 -1.64 8.53
C VAL A 203 8.20 -0.96 9.49
N PHE A 204 8.35 -1.26 10.77
CA PHE A 204 7.50 -0.72 11.83
C PHE A 204 8.32 0.21 12.72
N PRO A 205 7.83 1.42 13.08
CA PRO A 205 6.63 2.05 12.55
C PRO A 205 6.78 2.42 11.07
N ASP A 206 5.67 2.39 10.33
CA ASP A 206 5.67 2.90 8.95
C ASP A 206 5.89 4.42 8.93
N ALA A 207 6.79 4.90 8.06
CA ALA A 207 7.22 6.29 8.06
C ALA A 207 6.12 7.29 7.66
N ASN A 208 5.20 6.89 6.78
CA ASN A 208 4.18 7.77 6.22
C ASN A 208 2.83 7.61 6.93
N LEU A 209 2.49 6.41 7.35
CA LEU A 209 1.15 6.05 7.78
C LEU A 209 1.02 5.73 9.26
N GLN A 210 2.10 5.49 10.02
CA GLN A 210 1.94 5.00 11.41
C GLN A 210 1.06 5.91 12.29
N ASN A 211 1.25 7.23 12.21
CA ASN A 211 0.44 8.17 12.98
C ASN A 211 -1.05 8.05 12.63
N THR A 212 -1.35 7.90 11.34
CA THR A 212 -2.71 7.72 10.83
C THR A 212 -3.30 6.38 11.25
N LEU A 213 -2.52 5.30 11.12
CA LEU A 213 -2.90 3.95 11.54
C LEU A 213 -3.26 3.89 13.03
N ASN A 214 -2.56 4.65 13.87
CA ASN A 214 -2.83 4.72 15.31
C ASN A 214 -4.02 5.61 15.68
N ALA A 215 -4.52 6.43 14.74
CA ALA A 215 -5.53 7.45 15.02
C ALA A 215 -6.87 7.24 14.28
N PHE A 216 -6.91 6.36 13.28
CA PHE A 216 -8.11 6.08 12.48
C PHE A 216 -8.48 4.58 12.47
N PRO A 217 -9.79 4.21 12.53
CA PRO A 217 -10.23 2.81 12.55
C PRO A 217 -10.24 2.17 11.15
N PHE A 218 -9.08 1.75 10.63
CA PHE A 218 -8.98 1.02 9.36
C PHE A 218 -9.67 -0.35 9.39
N ASP A 219 -10.25 -0.77 8.27
CA ASP A 219 -10.83 -2.11 8.11
C ASP A 219 -9.74 -3.18 7.91
N ALA A 220 -8.69 -2.84 7.16
CA ALA A 220 -7.56 -3.72 6.89
C ALA A 220 -6.29 -2.93 6.55
N VAL A 221 -5.14 -3.57 6.73
CA VAL A 221 -3.84 -3.10 6.26
C VAL A 221 -3.15 -4.18 5.41
N TYR A 222 -2.60 -3.77 4.28
CA TYR A 222 -1.89 -4.61 3.31
C TYR A 222 -0.38 -4.40 3.43
N VAL A 223 0.20 -4.93 4.50
CA VAL A 223 1.60 -4.67 4.87
C VAL A 223 2.55 -5.22 3.81
N GLN A 224 3.37 -4.37 3.21
CA GLN A 224 4.28 -4.75 2.11
C GLN A 224 5.52 -5.47 2.65
N PHE A 225 5.49 -6.82 2.68
CA PHE A 225 6.62 -7.67 3.12
C PHE A 225 7.62 -7.92 1.98
N TYR A 226 8.10 -6.84 1.36
CA TYR A 226 9.10 -6.89 0.29
C TYR A 226 9.86 -5.56 0.20
N ASN A 227 10.92 -5.52 -0.62
CA ASN A 227 11.84 -4.35 -0.74
C ASN A 227 12.47 -3.86 0.59
N ASN A 228 12.37 -4.66 1.65
CA ASN A 228 12.70 -4.28 3.01
C ASN A 228 13.33 -5.45 3.77
N PRO A 229 14.08 -5.18 4.86
CA PRO A 229 14.72 -6.23 5.66
C PRO A 229 13.72 -7.17 6.35
N CYS A 230 12.46 -6.79 6.49
CA CYS A 230 11.37 -7.61 7.02
C CYS A 230 10.64 -8.43 5.95
N GLY A 231 11.16 -8.49 4.71
CA GLY A 231 10.49 -9.15 3.60
C GLY A 231 10.35 -10.68 3.73
N LEU A 232 9.54 -11.27 2.84
CA LEU A 232 9.18 -12.70 2.84
C LEU A 232 10.39 -13.65 2.82
N GLN A 233 11.48 -13.27 2.16
CA GLN A 233 12.73 -14.05 2.11
C GLN A 233 13.38 -14.24 3.49
N TYR A 234 12.94 -13.48 4.50
CA TYR A 234 13.44 -13.49 5.86
C TYR A 234 12.45 -14.10 6.86
N PHE A 235 11.42 -14.83 6.40
CA PHE A 235 10.40 -15.44 7.24
C PHE A 235 10.94 -16.25 8.44
N ASP A 236 11.94 -17.10 8.20
CA ASP A 236 12.56 -17.94 9.24
C ASP A 236 13.71 -17.20 10.00
N SER A 237 13.81 -15.88 9.86
CA SER A 237 14.85 -15.03 10.44
C SER A 237 14.31 -14.13 11.55
N ASN A 238 15.20 -13.45 12.27
CA ASN A 238 14.84 -12.45 13.27
C ASN A 238 14.44 -11.08 12.67
N GLN A 239 14.16 -11.03 11.37
CA GLN A 239 13.69 -9.83 10.68
C GLN A 239 12.20 -9.92 10.29
N TRP A 240 11.63 -11.12 10.20
CA TRP A 240 10.19 -11.30 9.99
C TRP A 240 9.41 -10.77 11.20
N ASN A 241 8.53 -9.81 10.95
CA ASN A 241 7.90 -9.02 12.00
C ASN A 241 6.37 -8.96 11.91
N PHE A 242 5.71 -9.92 11.28
CA PHE A 242 4.23 -9.93 11.22
C PHE A 242 3.59 -9.85 12.61
N GLY A 243 4.17 -10.50 13.62
CA GLY A 243 3.63 -10.43 14.97
C GLY A 243 3.67 -9.03 15.60
N VAL A 244 4.56 -8.14 15.15
CA VAL A 244 4.57 -6.72 15.57
C VAL A 244 3.32 -6.02 15.04
N TRP A 245 2.96 -6.31 13.79
CA TRP A 245 1.71 -5.83 13.18
C TRP A 245 0.46 -6.46 13.83
N ASP A 246 0.50 -7.73 14.23
CA ASP A 246 -0.58 -8.35 15.03
C ASP A 246 -0.75 -7.68 16.39
N ASP A 247 0.36 -7.34 17.06
CA ASP A 247 0.31 -6.64 18.33
C ASP A 247 -0.26 -5.23 18.21
N TRP A 248 0.14 -4.49 17.17
CA TRP A 248 -0.50 -3.21 16.84
C TRP A 248 -2.00 -3.40 16.57
N ALA A 249 -2.38 -4.37 15.73
CA ALA A 249 -3.77 -4.61 15.36
C ALA A 249 -4.65 -4.92 16.57
N ARG A 250 -4.11 -5.67 17.55
CA ARG A 250 -4.86 -6.11 18.74
C ARG A 250 -4.88 -5.10 19.88
N HIS A 251 -3.86 -4.27 20.00
CA HIS A 251 -3.67 -3.45 21.21
C HIS A 251 -3.55 -1.96 20.95
N SER A 252 -3.33 -1.53 19.70
CA SER A 252 -3.10 -0.12 19.35
C SER A 252 -4.09 0.41 18.30
N SER A 253 -4.59 -0.44 17.39
CA SER A 253 -5.53 0.00 16.36
C SER A 253 -6.85 0.50 16.97
N PRO A 254 -7.38 1.65 16.51
CA PRO A 254 -8.72 2.10 16.90
C PRO A 254 -9.84 1.13 16.48
N ASN A 255 -9.62 0.30 15.46
CA ASN A 255 -10.53 -0.78 15.10
C ASN A 255 -10.01 -2.12 15.66
N PRO A 256 -10.63 -2.69 16.72
CA PRO A 256 -10.19 -3.96 17.29
C PRO A 256 -10.42 -5.16 16.37
N LYS A 257 -11.06 -4.96 15.21
CA LYS A 257 -11.31 -5.98 14.18
C LYS A 257 -10.48 -5.76 12.92
N VAL A 258 -9.53 -4.82 12.93
CA VAL A 258 -8.65 -4.58 11.78
C VAL A 258 -7.95 -5.87 11.36
N LYS A 259 -7.83 -6.08 10.06
CA LYS A 259 -7.10 -7.22 9.50
C LYS A 259 -5.74 -6.83 8.95
N VAL A 260 -4.76 -7.70 9.13
CA VAL A 260 -3.41 -7.55 8.58
C VAL A 260 -3.20 -8.59 7.49
N TYR A 261 -2.80 -8.14 6.31
CA TYR A 261 -2.52 -8.99 5.16
C TYR A 261 -1.02 -9.02 4.89
N ILE A 262 -0.55 -10.15 4.36
CA ILE A 262 0.81 -10.28 3.84
C ILE A 262 0.84 -9.71 2.42
N GLY A 263 1.42 -8.53 2.23
CA GLY A 263 1.73 -7.97 0.92
C GLY A 263 2.94 -8.66 0.30
N ALA A 264 2.78 -9.18 -0.92
CA ALA A 264 3.75 -10.00 -1.62
C ALA A 264 3.91 -9.54 -3.09
N PRO A 265 5.15 -9.52 -3.63
CA PRO A 265 5.36 -9.45 -5.07
C PRO A 265 4.78 -10.69 -5.73
N ALA A 266 4.01 -10.51 -6.79
CA ALA A 266 3.33 -11.63 -7.44
C ALA A 266 4.21 -12.41 -8.44
N SER A 267 5.39 -11.89 -8.77
CA SER A 267 6.40 -12.53 -9.62
C SER A 267 7.80 -12.00 -9.27
N PRO A 268 8.89 -12.64 -9.75
CA PRO A 268 10.26 -12.15 -9.56
C PRO A 268 10.50 -10.72 -10.09
N SER A 269 9.75 -10.29 -11.10
CA SER A 269 9.90 -8.97 -11.74
C SER A 269 8.94 -7.92 -11.19
N ALA A 270 8.03 -8.28 -10.28
CA ALA A 270 7.05 -7.36 -9.73
C ALA A 270 7.65 -6.34 -8.74
N ALA A 271 8.73 -6.70 -8.06
CA ALA A 271 9.41 -5.84 -7.09
C ALA A 271 10.94 -6.04 -7.14
N GLY A 272 11.70 -5.11 -6.55
CA GLY A 272 13.17 -5.19 -6.53
C GLY A 272 13.72 -6.35 -5.69
N SER A 273 13.02 -6.75 -4.62
CA SER A 273 13.35 -7.92 -3.82
C SER A 273 12.14 -8.43 -3.04
N GLY A 274 12.23 -9.64 -2.50
CA GLY A 274 11.22 -10.21 -1.59
C GLY A 274 10.22 -11.16 -2.23
N TYR A 275 10.29 -11.39 -3.56
CA TYR A 275 9.56 -12.49 -4.17
C TYR A 275 10.02 -13.84 -3.61
N VAL A 276 9.06 -14.71 -3.29
CA VAL A 276 9.28 -16.13 -2.98
C VAL A 276 8.32 -16.96 -3.82
N GLY A 277 8.67 -18.22 -4.09
CA GLY A 277 7.83 -19.12 -4.90
C GLY A 277 6.48 -19.45 -4.24
N PRO A 278 5.51 -19.97 -5.01
CA PRO A 278 4.13 -20.23 -4.54
C PRO A 278 4.06 -21.11 -3.29
N ASP A 279 4.81 -22.21 -3.25
CA ASP A 279 4.82 -23.14 -2.11
C ASP A 279 5.38 -22.48 -0.84
N THR A 280 6.44 -21.68 -0.98
CA THR A 280 7.02 -20.92 0.12
C THR A 280 6.05 -19.86 0.61
N LEU A 281 5.41 -19.10 -0.29
CA LEU A 281 4.42 -18.09 0.10
C LEU A 281 3.22 -18.74 0.82
N LEU A 282 2.73 -19.88 0.33
CA LEU A 282 1.65 -20.60 0.98
C LEU A 282 2.05 -21.10 2.37
N LYS A 283 3.26 -21.65 2.54
CA LYS A 283 3.80 -22.02 3.86
C LYS A 283 3.82 -20.82 4.80
N ILE A 284 4.33 -19.68 4.35
CA ILE A 284 4.40 -18.43 5.14
C ILE A 284 2.99 -17.98 5.55
N ALA A 285 2.06 -17.91 4.60
CA ALA A 285 0.70 -17.45 4.84
C ALA A 285 -0.08 -18.39 5.77
N ALA A 286 0.02 -19.71 5.58
CA ALA A 286 -0.62 -20.70 6.45
C ALA A 286 -0.05 -20.67 7.87
N THR A 287 1.27 -20.57 8.02
CA THR A 287 1.90 -20.47 9.35
C THR A 287 1.49 -19.18 10.07
N THR A 288 1.46 -18.06 9.34
CA THR A 288 1.02 -16.75 9.88
C THR A 288 -0.45 -16.79 10.29
N LYS A 289 -1.31 -17.38 9.45
CA LYS A 289 -2.74 -17.60 9.72
C LYS A 289 -2.97 -18.41 11.00
N GLU A 290 -2.14 -19.40 11.30
CA GLU A 290 -2.23 -20.20 12.53
C GLU A 290 -1.63 -19.51 13.76
N SER A 291 -0.80 -18.49 13.55
CA SER A 291 -0.03 -17.84 14.62
C SER A 291 -0.69 -16.56 15.13
N PHE A 292 -1.48 -15.86 14.29
CA PHE A 292 -1.91 -14.49 14.56
C PHE A 292 -3.41 -14.25 14.27
N PRO A 293 -4.20 -13.78 15.27
CA PRO A 293 -5.63 -13.48 15.11
C PRO A 293 -5.96 -12.40 14.08
N SER A 294 -5.07 -11.44 13.87
CA SER A 294 -5.28 -10.33 12.94
C SER A 294 -5.15 -10.75 11.47
N PHE A 295 -4.63 -11.94 11.15
CA PHE A 295 -4.40 -12.36 9.78
C PHE A 295 -5.70 -12.32 8.95
N GLY A 296 -5.69 -11.54 7.86
CA GLY A 296 -6.79 -11.41 6.90
C GLY A 296 -6.57 -12.18 5.61
N GLY A 297 -5.31 -12.37 5.21
CA GLY A 297 -4.99 -13.01 3.94
C GLY A 297 -3.69 -12.52 3.32
N VAL A 298 -3.63 -12.57 1.98
CA VAL A 298 -2.47 -12.19 1.17
C VAL A 298 -2.87 -11.09 0.20
N MET A 299 -2.01 -10.10 0.03
CA MET A 299 -2.12 -9.04 -0.96
C MET A 299 -1.03 -9.19 -2.01
N PHE A 300 -1.36 -8.97 -3.28
CA PHE A 300 -0.43 -9.04 -4.40
C PHE A 300 -0.20 -7.70 -5.08
N TRP A 301 1.07 -7.40 -5.29
CA TRP A 301 1.54 -6.47 -6.31
C TRP A 301 2.02 -7.26 -7.53
N ASP A 302 1.29 -7.35 -8.64
CA ASP A 302 -0.11 -6.94 -8.87
C ASP A 302 -0.90 -8.04 -9.61
N ALA A 303 -2.16 -7.80 -9.96
CA ALA A 303 -3.03 -8.76 -10.65
C ALA A 303 -2.48 -9.24 -12.00
N SER A 304 -1.81 -8.37 -12.77
CA SER A 304 -1.22 -8.73 -14.07
C SER A 304 -0.08 -9.73 -13.90
N GLN A 305 0.78 -9.49 -12.91
CA GLN A 305 1.89 -10.38 -12.56
C GLN A 305 1.39 -11.70 -11.96
N ALA A 306 0.40 -11.65 -11.05
CA ALA A 306 -0.16 -12.84 -10.43
C ALA A 306 -0.80 -13.79 -11.45
N TYR A 307 -1.53 -13.23 -12.42
CA TYR A 307 -2.13 -14.01 -13.49
C TYR A 307 -1.08 -14.64 -14.40
N ALA A 308 -0.10 -13.86 -14.86
CA ALA A 308 0.99 -14.35 -15.71
C ALA A 308 1.86 -15.41 -15.02
N ASN A 309 2.00 -15.33 -13.69
CA ASN A 309 2.72 -16.31 -12.88
C ASN A 309 1.86 -17.54 -12.53
N ASN A 310 1.27 -18.17 -13.55
CA ASN A 310 0.41 -19.36 -13.43
C ASN A 310 -0.77 -19.18 -12.48
N ASN A 311 -1.39 -17.99 -12.48
CA ASN A 311 -2.47 -17.63 -11.56
C ASN A 311 -2.12 -17.90 -10.09
N LEU A 312 -1.05 -17.25 -9.62
CA LEU A 312 -0.55 -17.36 -8.24
C LEU A 312 -1.64 -17.08 -7.21
N ALA A 313 -2.54 -16.13 -7.48
CA ALA A 313 -3.66 -15.80 -6.61
C ALA A 313 -4.55 -17.03 -6.34
N ALA A 314 -4.88 -17.82 -7.37
CA ALA A 314 -5.67 -19.04 -7.20
C ALA A 314 -4.94 -20.10 -6.35
N THR A 315 -3.62 -20.23 -6.53
CA THR A 315 -2.81 -21.17 -5.73
C THR A 315 -2.90 -20.83 -4.24
N ILE A 316 -2.70 -19.54 -3.90
CA ILE A 316 -2.76 -19.08 -2.50
C ILE A 316 -4.18 -19.13 -1.95
N LYS A 317 -5.20 -18.69 -2.70
CA LYS A 317 -6.61 -18.74 -2.29
C LYS A 317 -7.05 -20.16 -1.93
N ASN A 318 -6.72 -21.12 -2.79
CA ASN A 318 -7.07 -22.52 -2.59
C ASN A 318 -6.34 -23.10 -1.37
N GLY A 319 -5.03 -22.83 -1.24
CA GLY A 319 -4.25 -23.28 -0.09
C GLY A 319 -4.74 -22.74 1.25
N LEU A 320 -5.16 -21.47 1.30
CA LEU A 320 -5.68 -20.84 2.53
C LEU A 320 -7.15 -21.18 2.82
N SER A 321 -7.88 -21.78 1.88
CA SER A 321 -9.28 -22.15 2.09
C SER A 321 -9.43 -23.32 3.06
N SER A 322 -8.40 -24.16 3.21
CA SER A 322 -8.34 -25.15 4.28
C SER A 322 -8.24 -24.45 5.64
N GLY A 323 -9.11 -24.82 6.58
CA GLY A 323 -9.19 -24.18 7.89
C GLY A 323 -9.55 -22.69 7.83
N LYS A 324 -10.20 -22.22 6.76
CA LYS A 324 -10.71 -20.84 6.70
C LYS A 324 -11.68 -20.59 7.86
N SER A 325 -11.60 -19.39 8.42
CA SER A 325 -12.49 -18.91 9.48
C SER A 325 -12.95 -17.52 9.12
N CYS A 326 -14.26 -17.29 9.19
CA CYS A 326 -14.90 -16.02 8.91
C CYS A 326 -15.70 -15.61 10.14
N GLY A 327 -15.26 -14.54 10.81
CA GLY A 327 -15.95 -13.97 11.97
C GLY A 327 -15.96 -14.84 13.23
N GLN A 328 -15.31 -16.00 13.24
CA GLN A 328 -15.15 -16.81 14.45
C GLN A 328 -13.98 -16.30 15.29
N SER A 329 -14.09 -16.47 16.61
CA SER A 329 -12.99 -16.21 17.53
C SER A 329 -11.78 -17.07 17.16
N PHE A 330 -10.61 -16.44 17.13
CA PHE A 330 -9.36 -17.15 16.92
C PHE A 330 -9.11 -18.12 18.08
N ASN A 331 -8.80 -19.38 17.77
CA ASN A 331 -8.50 -20.37 18.79
C ASN A 331 -7.06 -20.21 19.30
N LEU A 332 -6.88 -19.36 20.31
CA LEU A 332 -5.58 -19.15 20.95
C LEU A 332 -5.15 -20.41 21.69
N SER A 333 -4.04 -21.02 21.27
CA SER A 333 -3.39 -22.07 22.05
C SER A 333 -2.78 -21.48 23.33
N VAL A 334 -2.69 -22.29 24.39
CA VAL A 334 -1.94 -21.93 25.60
C VAL A 334 -0.46 -21.70 25.26
N CYS A 335 0.14 -20.66 25.83
CA CYS A 335 1.57 -20.40 25.66
C CYS A 335 2.38 -21.57 26.25
N THR A 336 3.23 -22.19 25.43
CA THR A 336 4.09 -23.32 25.85
C THR A 336 5.50 -22.88 26.25
N ALA A 337 5.93 -21.68 25.84
CA ALA A 337 7.21 -21.12 26.26
C ALA A 337 7.19 -20.73 27.75
N PRO A 338 8.32 -20.82 28.47
CA PRO A 338 8.41 -20.36 29.86
C PRO A 338 8.06 -18.88 30.00
N PRO A 339 7.42 -18.45 31.11
CA PRO A 339 7.20 -17.03 31.38
C PRO A 339 8.50 -16.21 31.37
N TYR A 340 8.46 -14.99 30.84
CA TYR A 340 9.57 -14.04 30.98
C TYR A 340 9.83 -13.73 32.47
N VAL A 341 11.10 -13.71 32.87
CA VAL A 341 11.54 -13.44 34.23
C VAL A 341 12.46 -12.22 34.25
N ALA A 342 12.05 -11.17 34.94
CA ALA A 342 12.85 -9.95 35.07
C ALA A 342 14.22 -10.23 35.71
N GLY A 343 15.27 -9.61 35.18
CA GLY A 343 16.65 -9.81 35.63
C GLY A 343 17.33 -11.08 35.09
N THR A 344 16.61 -11.92 34.32
CA THR A 344 17.20 -13.05 33.61
C THR A 344 17.81 -12.60 32.29
N SER A 345 18.92 -13.24 31.91
CA SER A 345 19.59 -13.02 30.63
C SER A 345 19.26 -14.14 29.66
N TYR A 346 18.82 -13.79 28.47
CA TYR A 346 18.40 -14.72 27.44
C TYR A 346 19.36 -14.65 26.25
N SER A 347 19.79 -15.81 25.76
CA SER A 347 20.59 -15.89 24.53
C SER A 347 19.70 -15.80 23.29
N ARG A 348 20.30 -15.50 22.13
CA ARG A 348 19.62 -15.51 20.83
C ARG A 348 18.83 -16.80 20.63
N GLY A 349 17.57 -16.68 20.20
CA GLY A 349 16.68 -17.80 19.94
C GLY A 349 15.94 -18.32 21.18
N SER A 350 16.25 -17.81 22.38
CA SER A 350 15.46 -18.11 23.58
C SER A 350 14.01 -17.68 23.39
N THR A 351 13.07 -18.51 23.80
CA THR A 351 11.63 -18.21 23.73
C THR A 351 11.03 -18.00 25.10
N VAL A 352 10.17 -16.99 25.24
CA VAL A 352 9.43 -16.71 26.47
C VAL A 352 7.96 -16.40 26.18
N SER A 353 7.07 -16.67 27.14
CA SER A 353 5.70 -16.17 27.10
C SER A 353 5.59 -14.86 27.86
N TYR A 354 4.97 -13.84 27.25
CA TYR A 354 4.74 -12.54 27.86
C TYR A 354 3.57 -11.82 27.18
N ASN A 355 2.66 -11.22 27.95
CA ASN A 355 1.49 -10.44 27.46
C ASN A 355 0.71 -11.08 26.30
N GLY A 356 0.42 -12.38 26.39
CA GLY A 356 -0.41 -13.07 25.40
C GLY A 356 0.32 -13.41 24.09
N TYR A 357 1.65 -13.46 24.11
CA TYR A 357 2.47 -13.95 23.00
C TYR A 357 3.59 -14.87 23.47
N THR A 358 4.01 -15.73 22.55
CA THR A 358 5.34 -16.33 22.56
C THR A 358 6.29 -15.39 21.80
N TRP A 359 7.37 -15.01 22.46
CA TRP A 359 8.41 -14.14 21.94
C TRP A 359 9.69 -14.93 21.70
N ILE A 360 10.49 -14.51 20.72
CA ILE A 360 11.84 -15.02 20.50
C ILE A 360 12.87 -13.89 20.64
N ALA A 361 13.98 -14.16 21.32
CA ALA A 361 15.08 -13.22 21.44
C ALA A 361 15.84 -13.13 20.12
N LYS A 362 15.91 -11.94 19.52
CA LYS A 362 16.62 -11.68 18.25
C LYS A 362 18.14 -11.81 18.40
N TRP A 363 18.64 -11.45 19.57
CA TRP A 363 20.04 -11.53 20.01
C TRP A 363 20.05 -11.77 21.54
N TYR A 364 21.04 -11.24 22.26
CA TYR A 364 21.02 -11.23 23.72
C TYR A 364 19.92 -10.32 24.26
N ALA A 365 19.06 -10.82 25.13
CA ALA A 365 17.94 -10.05 25.66
C ALA A 365 17.88 -10.12 27.18
N SER A 366 17.65 -8.96 27.81
CA SER A 366 17.40 -8.86 29.26
C SER A 366 16.24 -7.91 29.59
N SER A 367 15.79 -7.12 28.62
CA SER A 367 14.65 -6.22 28.76
C SER A 367 13.33 -6.98 28.57
N PRO A 368 12.21 -6.51 29.13
CA PRO A 368 10.90 -7.10 28.87
C PRO A 368 10.55 -7.13 27.37
N PRO A 369 9.92 -8.21 26.87
CA PRO A 369 9.45 -8.26 25.49
C PRO A 369 8.45 -7.15 25.18
N SER A 370 8.60 -6.53 24.01
CA SER A 370 7.67 -5.54 23.47
C SER A 370 7.76 -5.49 21.95
N SER A 371 6.70 -5.02 21.28
CA SER A 371 6.64 -4.90 19.82
C SER A 371 7.27 -3.62 19.29
N ASN A 372 8.04 -2.91 20.14
CA ASN A 372 8.80 -1.76 19.69
C ASN A 372 9.92 -2.23 18.73
N PRO A 373 10.27 -1.47 17.69
CA PRO A 373 11.24 -1.92 16.69
C PRO A 373 12.66 -2.15 17.23
N TYR A 374 13.02 -1.45 18.30
CA TYR A 374 14.31 -1.55 18.98
C TYR A 374 14.33 -2.64 20.06
N SER A 375 13.21 -3.34 20.27
CA SER A 375 13.10 -4.43 21.24
C SER A 375 14.10 -5.52 20.92
N ASP A 376 14.63 -6.20 21.94
CA ASP A 376 15.47 -7.40 21.75
C ASP A 376 14.63 -8.62 21.31
N TRP A 377 13.31 -8.48 21.29
CA TRP A 377 12.35 -9.57 21.10
C TRP A 377 11.48 -9.36 19.87
N ILE A 378 11.01 -10.46 19.28
CA ILE A 378 9.96 -10.46 18.26
C ILE A 378 8.84 -11.41 18.70
N PRO A 379 7.57 -11.01 18.58
CA PRO A 379 6.44 -11.90 18.81
C PRO A 379 6.30 -12.85 17.62
N ILE A 380 6.33 -14.16 17.90
CA ILE A 380 6.26 -15.21 16.86
C ILE A 380 4.92 -15.92 16.83
N LYS A 381 4.12 -15.83 17.91
CA LYS A 381 2.80 -16.46 18.00
C LYS A 381 1.96 -15.83 19.09
N ALA A 382 0.70 -15.52 18.80
CA ALA A 382 -0.29 -15.16 19.81
C ALA A 382 -0.73 -16.41 20.62
N CYS A 383 -0.86 -16.26 21.93
CA CYS A 383 -1.24 -17.36 22.81
C CYS A 383 -1.95 -16.85 24.07
N MET A 384 -2.69 -17.72 24.75
CA MET A 384 -3.29 -17.39 26.04
C MET A 384 -2.36 -17.79 27.20
N PRO A 385 -2.35 -17.05 28.33
CA PRO A 385 -1.55 -17.39 29.49
C PRO A 385 -1.85 -18.81 30.00
N ASN A 386 -0.82 -19.52 30.46
CA ASN A 386 -1.00 -20.80 31.14
C ASN A 386 -1.47 -20.55 32.58
N THR A 387 -2.77 -20.67 32.85
CA THR A 387 -3.36 -20.48 34.18
C THR A 387 -3.27 -21.71 35.08
N ASN A 388 -2.63 -22.79 34.62
CA ASN A 388 -2.41 -23.99 35.44
C ASN A 388 -1.24 -23.76 36.40
N GLY A 389 -1.44 -22.96 37.47
CA GLY A 389 -0.58 -23.00 38.66
C GLY A 389 -0.17 -21.69 39.35
N ALA A 390 -0.77 -20.53 39.07
CA ALA A 390 -0.48 -19.32 39.85
C ALA A 390 -1.72 -18.43 40.05
N GLU A 391 -2.33 -18.52 41.23
CA GLU A 391 -3.10 -17.41 41.80
C GLU A 391 -2.13 -16.26 42.11
N THR A 392 -1.98 -15.33 41.16
CA THR A 392 -1.48 -13.99 41.47
C THR A 392 -2.35 -12.99 40.71
N SER A 393 -3.00 -12.12 41.49
CA SER A 393 -3.96 -11.08 41.09
C SER A 393 -3.56 -10.30 39.83
N LEU A 394 -4.34 -10.44 38.77
CA LEU A 394 -4.37 -9.53 37.62
C LEU A 394 -5.10 -8.22 38.02
N PRO A 395 -4.65 -7.04 37.53
CA PRO A 395 -5.58 -5.91 37.38
C PRO A 395 -6.56 -6.23 36.25
N ASN A 396 -7.85 -6.06 36.53
CA ASN A 396 -9.00 -6.35 35.67
C ASN A 396 -8.78 -6.18 34.16
N MET A 397 -8.68 -7.30 33.44
CA MET A 397 -9.12 -7.39 32.05
C MET A 397 -10.63 -7.60 32.07
N ILE A 398 -11.40 -6.60 31.64
CA ILE A 398 -12.85 -6.73 31.48
C ILE A 398 -13.12 -7.74 30.35
N PRO A 399 -13.93 -8.80 30.59
CA PRO A 399 -14.31 -9.71 29.52
C PRO A 399 -15.28 -9.03 28.55
N VAL A 400 -15.01 -9.14 27.26
CA VAL A 400 -15.89 -8.69 26.19
C VAL A 400 -17.05 -9.68 26.06
N SER A 401 -18.15 -9.38 26.75
CA SER A 401 -19.46 -9.95 26.44
C SER A 401 -20.59 -8.97 26.81
N SER A 402 -21.40 -8.64 25.81
CA SER A 402 -22.70 -7.96 25.86
C SER A 402 -22.76 -6.53 26.40
N ILE A 403 -22.64 -5.54 25.52
CA ILE A 403 -23.40 -4.28 25.63
C ILE A 403 -24.05 -4.00 24.29
N SER A 404 -25.24 -4.55 24.10
CA SER A 404 -26.24 -4.02 23.18
C SER A 404 -27.07 -3.00 23.96
N LYS A 405 -26.79 -1.70 23.77
CA LYS A 405 -27.75 -0.63 24.07
C LYS A 405 -27.63 0.48 23.04
N SER A 406 -28.77 0.68 22.37
CA SER A 406 -29.11 1.75 21.45
C SER A 406 -28.74 3.12 22.00
N ALA A 407 -27.99 3.91 21.23
CA ALA A 407 -27.81 5.33 21.47
C ALA A 407 -28.80 6.10 20.58
N SER A 408 -29.89 6.55 21.19
CA SER A 408 -30.75 7.61 20.64
C SER A 408 -30.23 8.92 21.23
N SER A 409 -29.56 9.75 20.43
CA SER A 409 -29.10 11.08 20.85
C SER A 409 -30.13 12.14 20.45
N SER A 410 -30.89 12.60 21.43
CA SER A 410 -31.68 13.82 21.39
C SER A 410 -30.75 15.04 21.33
N ILE A 411 -30.79 15.77 20.22
CA ILE A 411 -30.11 17.06 20.02
C ILE A 411 -30.90 18.14 20.75
N GLN A 412 -30.30 18.74 21.79
CA GLN A 412 -30.78 19.99 22.37
C GLN A 412 -30.28 21.16 21.53
N SER A 413 -31.24 21.90 20.98
CA SER A 413 -31.07 23.17 20.27
C SER A 413 -30.60 24.27 21.22
N ILE A 414 -29.43 24.86 20.95
CA ILE A 414 -29.02 26.14 21.53
C ILE A 414 -29.04 27.18 20.42
N THR A 415 -30.08 27.99 20.44
CA THR A 415 -30.25 29.20 19.61
C THR A 415 -29.35 30.29 20.18
N SER A 416 -28.43 30.82 19.39
CA SER A 416 -27.81 32.12 19.67
C SER A 416 -27.86 32.98 18.42
N SER A 417 -28.73 33.98 18.48
CA SER A 417 -28.89 35.06 17.52
C SER A 417 -27.77 36.09 17.68
N ARG A 418 -27.11 36.52 16.59
CA ARG A 418 -26.94 37.96 16.31
C ARG A 418 -26.31 38.29 14.95
N SER A 419 -27.06 39.14 14.25
CA SER A 419 -26.69 40.31 13.43
C SER A 419 -25.70 40.18 12.27
N VAL A 420 -26.32 40.34 11.10
CA VAL A 420 -25.82 40.68 9.77
C VAL A 420 -25.01 41.97 9.76
N MET A 421 -23.86 41.98 9.08
CA MET A 421 -23.30 43.19 8.49
C MET A 421 -22.45 42.84 7.26
N ALA A 422 -22.91 43.30 6.09
CA ALA A 422 -22.20 43.22 4.82
C ALA A 422 -21.12 44.31 4.71
N PRO A 423 -20.12 44.13 3.81
CA PRO A 423 -19.80 45.24 2.93
C PRO A 423 -19.54 44.83 1.47
N THR A 424 -20.35 45.45 0.61
CA THR A 424 -20.08 46.17 -0.63
C THR A 424 -18.76 45.95 -1.39
N ALA A 425 -18.93 45.59 -2.66
CA ALA A 425 -17.94 45.58 -3.73
C ALA A 425 -17.45 47.00 -4.10
N SER A 426 -16.23 47.10 -4.62
CA SER A 426 -15.84 48.23 -5.46
C SER A 426 -14.87 47.78 -6.56
N SER A 427 -15.19 48.21 -7.77
CA SER A 427 -14.48 48.01 -9.03
C SER A 427 -13.26 48.90 -9.17
N SER A 428 -12.23 48.44 -9.88
CA SER A 428 -11.42 49.29 -10.75
C SER A 428 -10.69 48.45 -11.80
N ALA A 429 -10.73 48.94 -13.04
CA ALA A 429 -10.13 48.35 -14.23
C ALA A 429 -8.89 49.14 -14.64
N THR A 430 -7.85 48.45 -15.14
CA THR A 430 -6.92 49.02 -16.13
C THR A 430 -6.22 47.94 -16.99
N ARG A 431 -6.22 48.21 -18.30
CA ARG A 431 -5.38 47.75 -19.45
C ARG A 431 -3.86 47.57 -19.10
N SER A 432 -2.98 46.83 -19.81
CA SER A 432 -2.93 46.24 -21.16
C SER A 432 -1.54 45.61 -21.48
N VAL A 433 -1.48 44.80 -22.56
CA VAL A 433 -0.37 44.49 -23.52
C VAL A 433 0.62 43.32 -23.27
N SER A 434 0.68 42.50 -24.34
CA SER A 434 1.52 41.39 -24.80
C SER A 434 3.06 41.56 -24.72
N ASN A 435 3.79 40.43 -24.67
CA ASN A 435 4.55 39.89 -25.83
C ASN A 435 5.41 38.65 -25.52
N THR A 436 5.47 37.80 -26.53
CA THR A 436 6.25 36.58 -26.77
C THR A 436 7.74 36.85 -26.98
N ALA A 437 8.64 35.94 -26.55
CA ALA A 437 9.95 35.70 -27.19
C ALA A 437 10.60 34.36 -26.75
N LEU A 438 10.89 33.48 -27.71
CA LEU A 438 12.02 32.51 -27.73
C LEU A 438 13.29 33.25 -28.22
N PRO A 439 14.56 32.85 -27.93
CA PRO A 439 15.27 31.72 -28.62
C PRO A 439 16.54 31.21 -27.83
N PRO A 440 17.67 30.67 -28.41
CA PRO A 440 17.93 29.66 -29.47
C PRO A 440 18.90 28.51 -29.02
N ALA A 441 19.08 27.53 -29.92
CA ALA A 441 20.11 26.49 -29.89
C ALA A 441 21.53 26.98 -30.28
N ALA A 442 22.58 26.26 -29.84
CA ALA A 442 23.94 26.40 -30.36
C ALA A 442 24.72 25.07 -30.49
N THR A 443 25.61 25.08 -31.47
CA THR A 443 26.40 24.06 -32.16
C THR A 443 27.59 23.47 -31.39
N GLY A 444 28.01 22.25 -31.75
CA GLY A 444 29.17 21.55 -31.15
C GLY A 444 30.49 21.59 -31.96
N SER A 445 31.56 21.13 -31.30
CA SER A 445 32.81 20.59 -31.90
C SER A 445 33.58 19.73 -30.88
N PRO A 446 34.52 18.86 -31.32
CA PRO A 446 34.67 17.49 -30.79
C PRO A 446 35.81 17.30 -29.77
N SER A 447 35.63 16.36 -28.84
CA SER A 447 36.67 15.89 -27.91
C SER A 447 36.75 14.36 -27.84
N THR A 448 37.98 13.87 -27.67
CA THR A 448 38.39 12.47 -27.45
C THR A 448 37.59 11.77 -26.33
N PRO A 449 37.39 10.44 -26.41
CA PRO A 449 36.30 9.77 -25.70
C PRO A 449 36.53 9.78 -24.18
N SER A 450 35.68 10.55 -23.50
CA SER A 450 35.39 10.39 -22.08
C SER A 450 34.91 8.96 -21.81
N ILE A 451 35.18 8.40 -20.62
CA ILE A 451 34.59 7.14 -20.12
C ILE A 451 33.04 7.21 -20.13
N CYS A 452 32.48 8.41 -20.25
CA CYS A 452 31.05 8.69 -20.34
C CYS A 452 30.57 8.81 -21.81
N SER A 453 31.43 8.48 -22.78
CA SER A 453 31.07 8.41 -24.21
C SER A 453 30.22 7.16 -24.47
N GLY A 454 28.95 7.36 -24.84
CA GLY A 454 28.03 6.29 -25.21
C GLY A 454 26.94 5.96 -24.17
N VAL A 455 26.96 6.59 -22.99
CA VAL A 455 25.86 6.49 -22.01
C VAL A 455 24.89 7.66 -22.24
N PRO A 456 23.58 7.40 -22.42
CA PRO A 456 22.59 8.47 -22.63
C PRO A 456 22.46 9.38 -21.40
N GLU A 457 22.24 10.68 -21.63
CA GLU A 457 21.94 11.63 -20.55
C GLU A 457 20.60 11.27 -19.87
N TRP A 458 20.54 11.39 -18.55
CA TRP A 458 19.30 11.15 -17.81
C TRP A 458 18.23 12.16 -18.22
N SER A 459 17.11 11.63 -18.69
CA SER A 459 15.87 12.37 -18.94
C SER A 459 14.79 12.02 -17.90
N PRO A 460 14.06 13.03 -17.37
CA PRO A 460 12.93 12.80 -16.46
C PRO A 460 11.73 12.10 -17.14
N THR A 461 11.65 12.13 -18.47
CA THR A 461 10.50 11.57 -19.22
C THR A 461 10.71 10.14 -19.70
N ILE A 462 11.90 9.56 -19.50
CA ILE A 462 12.21 8.19 -19.91
C ILE A 462 12.13 7.28 -18.69
N ALA A 463 11.48 6.13 -18.84
CA ALA A 463 11.48 5.09 -17.81
C ALA A 463 12.74 4.21 -17.94
N TYR A 464 13.43 4.00 -16.83
CA TYR A 464 14.63 3.19 -16.71
C TYR A 464 14.32 1.96 -15.88
N THR A 465 14.73 0.79 -16.36
CA THR A 465 14.65 -0.49 -15.64
C THR A 465 15.98 -0.82 -14.97
N GLY A 466 15.95 -1.75 -14.00
CA GLY A 466 17.14 -2.21 -13.29
C GLY A 466 18.27 -2.60 -14.25
N GLY A 467 19.44 -1.98 -14.09
CA GLY A 467 20.61 -2.16 -14.94
C GLY A 467 20.81 -1.09 -16.01
N ASN A 468 19.81 -0.26 -16.33
CA ASN A 468 19.98 0.84 -17.29
C ASN A 468 20.97 1.88 -16.75
N MET A 469 21.85 2.38 -17.63
CA MET A 469 22.87 3.36 -17.29
C MET A 469 22.54 4.72 -17.89
N VAL A 470 22.72 5.77 -17.10
CA VAL A 470 22.52 7.16 -17.52
C VAL A 470 23.68 8.04 -17.05
N TYR A 471 23.92 9.13 -17.77
CA TYR A 471 24.82 10.19 -17.35
C TYR A 471 24.02 11.30 -16.65
N TYR A 472 24.44 11.69 -15.44
CA TYR A 472 23.86 12.81 -14.69
C TYR A 472 24.87 13.42 -13.71
N GLN A 473 25.05 14.75 -13.77
CA GLN A 473 25.97 15.53 -12.91
C GLN A 473 27.39 14.92 -12.81
N ASP A 474 28.09 14.80 -13.93
CA ASP A 474 29.47 14.31 -14.03
C ASP A 474 29.70 12.89 -13.48
N ALA A 475 28.67 12.05 -13.50
CA ALA A 475 28.77 10.65 -13.12
C ALA A 475 27.86 9.75 -13.95
N VAL A 476 28.26 8.48 -14.07
CA VAL A 476 27.41 7.42 -14.61
C VAL A 476 26.66 6.78 -13.45
N TRP A 477 25.36 6.65 -13.63
CA TRP A 477 24.44 6.07 -12.66
C TRP A 477 23.76 4.86 -13.26
N LYS A 478 23.59 3.82 -12.43
CA LYS A 478 22.90 2.59 -12.80
C LYS A 478 21.59 2.51 -12.02
N ALA A 479 20.47 2.38 -12.73
CA ALA A 479 19.18 2.15 -12.10
C ALA A 479 19.19 0.80 -11.38
N LYS A 480 18.75 0.75 -10.12
CA LYS A 480 18.64 -0.49 -9.34
C LYS A 480 17.33 -1.21 -9.59
N TRP A 481 16.27 -0.46 -9.90
CA TRP A 481 14.94 -0.95 -10.24
C TRP A 481 14.23 0.04 -11.16
N TRP A 482 12.99 -0.27 -11.55
CA TRP A 482 12.20 0.58 -12.44
C TRP A 482 12.01 1.99 -11.86
N SER A 483 12.22 3.01 -12.66
CA SER A 483 11.95 4.40 -12.28
C SER A 483 11.79 5.32 -13.49
N GLN A 484 10.94 6.32 -13.37
CA GLN A 484 10.79 7.43 -14.31
C GLN A 484 10.72 8.72 -13.48
N ASN A 485 11.37 9.79 -13.95
CA ASN A 485 11.42 11.09 -13.26
C ASN A 485 12.16 11.12 -11.90
N ASP A 486 12.72 10.00 -11.42
CA ASP A 486 13.60 10.01 -10.24
C ASP A 486 15.03 10.42 -10.61
N ILE A 487 15.56 11.40 -9.87
CA ILE A 487 16.84 12.06 -10.17
C ILE A 487 18.01 11.19 -9.65
N PRO A 488 19.01 10.85 -10.47
CA PRO A 488 20.19 10.13 -10.00
C PRO A 488 20.95 10.86 -8.89
N GLY A 489 21.21 10.15 -7.79
CA GLY A 489 21.75 10.74 -6.56
C GLY A 489 20.70 11.32 -5.61
N GLY A 490 19.41 11.22 -5.93
CA GLY A 490 18.30 11.60 -5.07
C GLY A 490 18.12 10.69 -3.85
N VAL A 491 17.34 11.17 -2.88
CA VAL A 491 17.10 10.50 -1.59
C VAL A 491 16.34 9.18 -1.72
N ALA A 492 15.66 8.95 -2.85
CA ALA A 492 14.91 7.72 -3.13
C ALA A 492 15.80 6.49 -3.34
N GLY A 493 17.12 6.67 -3.56
CA GLY A 493 18.09 5.56 -3.62
C GLY A 493 17.90 4.59 -4.79
N VAL A 494 17.16 5.02 -5.81
CA VAL A 494 16.88 4.28 -7.07
C VAL A 494 18.15 4.08 -7.89
N TRP A 495 19.06 5.04 -7.84
CA TRP A 495 20.26 5.09 -8.65
C TRP A 495 21.50 4.74 -7.84
N GLU A 496 22.28 3.79 -8.31
CA GLU A 496 23.60 3.47 -7.80
C GLU A 496 24.66 4.22 -8.62
N LYS A 497 25.57 4.94 -7.95
CA LYS A 497 26.67 5.62 -8.64
C LYS A 497 27.67 4.57 -9.13
N ALA A 498 27.78 4.41 -10.45
CA ALA A 498 28.65 3.40 -11.05
C ALA A 498 30.09 3.90 -11.16
N ASP A 499 30.29 5.08 -11.76
CA ASP A 499 31.61 5.70 -11.95
C ASP A 499 31.52 7.23 -11.97
N ALA A 500 32.59 7.91 -11.57
CA ALA A 500 32.71 9.37 -11.72
C ALA A 500 33.34 9.72 -13.07
N CYS A 501 32.78 10.69 -13.79
CA CYS A 501 33.34 11.23 -15.04
C CYS A 501 34.50 12.19 -14.72
N GLY A 502 35.60 11.65 -14.18
CA GLY A 502 36.84 12.40 -13.93
C GLY A 502 37.87 12.10 -15.02
N GLN A 503 38.52 13.15 -15.54
CA GLN A 503 39.73 13.03 -16.36
C GLN A 503 40.72 12.11 -15.66
N SER A 504 41.16 11.05 -16.32
CA SER A 504 42.29 10.23 -15.86
C SER A 504 43.49 11.15 -15.67
N ARG A 505 43.77 11.57 -14.43
CA ARG A 505 45.09 12.07 -14.08
C ARG A 505 45.98 10.85 -14.02
N THR A 506 46.57 10.51 -15.16
CA THR A 506 47.79 9.70 -15.20
C THR A 506 48.80 10.38 -14.27
N LEU A 507 49.09 9.74 -13.15
CA LEU A 507 50.27 10.06 -12.35
C LEU A 507 51.49 9.72 -13.21
N SER A 508 52.07 10.75 -13.84
CA SER A 508 53.41 10.67 -14.42
C SER A 508 54.42 10.62 -13.27
N ALA A 509 55.32 9.65 -13.30
CA ALA A 509 56.35 9.37 -12.31
C ALA A 509 57.45 10.46 -12.26
N ARG A 510 57.10 11.72 -11.91
CA ARG A 510 58.07 12.82 -11.86
C ARG A 510 57.84 13.89 -10.78
N SER A 511 57.18 13.58 -9.66
CA SER A 511 57.09 14.51 -8.51
C SER A 511 57.47 13.90 -7.15
N ILE A 512 58.33 12.88 -7.15
CA ILE A 512 59.13 12.56 -5.96
C ILE A 512 60.49 13.22 -6.19
N ILE A 513 60.96 13.95 -5.17
CA ILE A 513 62.12 14.87 -5.14
C ILE A 513 61.71 16.34 -5.39
N GLU A 514 61.09 16.95 -4.37
CA GLU A 514 61.56 18.18 -3.74
C GLU A 514 60.74 18.41 -2.46
N GLY A 515 61.41 18.30 -1.32
CA GLY A 515 60.78 18.29 0.01
C GLY A 515 61.53 17.45 1.05
N ILE A 516 62.83 17.23 0.86
CA ILE A 516 63.77 16.96 1.96
C ILE A 516 64.73 18.15 1.96
N ILE A 517 64.54 19.06 2.92
CA ILE A 517 65.49 19.74 3.82
C ILE A 517 64.65 20.55 4.80
#